data_AF-A0AAU1NRQ2-F1
#
_entry.id   AF-A0AAU1NRQ2-F1
#
_cell.length_a   1.000
_cell.length_b   1.000
_cell.length_c   1.000
_cell.angle_alpha   90.00
_cell.angle_beta   90.00
_cell.angle_gamma   90.00
#
_symmetry.space_group_name_H-M   'P 1'
#
loop_
_entity.id
_entity.type
_entity.pdbx_description
1 polymer ?
#
loop_
_entity_poly.entity_id
_entity_poly.type
_entity_poly.pdbx_seq_one_letter_code
_entity_poly.pdbx_strand_id
1 'polypeptide(L)'
;MCTYTTIKDTVDGSAKGPGSSWFHVSDVTVYFDHPVHAMAEHTLNIDFTDPSKGPSARVALELTAESARTLVAAIQEALAAVPPALTA
;
A
#
# COMPACT_ATOMS: atom_id res chain seq x y z
N MET A 1 -12.82 -9.74 -13.90
CA MET A 1 -11.77 -10.57 -14.55
C MET A 1 -10.48 -10.33 -13.78
N CYS A 2 -9.88 -11.36 -13.18
CA CYS A 2 -8.60 -11.23 -12.47
C CYS A 2 -7.50 -10.83 -13.46
N THR A 3 -6.70 -9.82 -13.15
CA THR A 3 -5.61 -9.38 -14.04
C THR A 3 -4.35 -10.23 -13.89
N TYR A 4 -4.26 -11.05 -12.84
CA TYR A 4 -3.09 -11.84 -12.42
C TYR A 4 -1.77 -11.05 -12.36
N THR A 5 -1.85 -9.72 -12.37
CA THR A 5 -0.68 -8.85 -12.32
C THR A 5 -0.44 -8.48 -10.87
N THR A 6 0.65 -9.02 -10.32
CA THR A 6 1.10 -8.73 -8.97
C THR A 6 2.50 -8.14 -9.05
N ILE A 7 2.65 -6.93 -8.56
CA ILE A 7 3.91 -6.22 -8.43
C ILE A 7 4.35 -6.37 -6.98
N LYS A 8 5.60 -6.76 -6.76
CA LYS A 8 6.21 -6.84 -5.43
C LYS A 8 7.44 -5.97 -5.41
N ASP A 9 7.63 -5.25 -4.31
CA ASP A 9 8.81 -4.44 -4.07
C ASP A 9 9.15 -4.42 -2.58
N THR A 10 10.33 -3.91 -2.26
CA THR A 10 10.78 -3.68 -0.87
C THR A 10 10.54 -2.24 -0.47
N VAL A 11 10.15 -2.03 0.78
CA VAL A 11 10.02 -0.70 1.38
C VAL A 11 10.68 -0.71 2.75
N ASP A 12 11.11 0.44 3.24
CA ASP A 12 11.55 0.59 4.62
C ASP A 12 10.65 1.60 5.33
N GLY A 13 9.85 1.12 6.27
CA GLY A 13 8.87 1.97 6.92
C GLY A 13 8.25 1.36 8.15
N SER A 14 7.29 2.08 8.72
CA SER A 14 6.47 1.60 9.83
C SER A 14 5.01 1.79 9.49
N ALA A 15 4.21 0.77 9.78
CA ALA A 15 2.76 0.80 9.60
C ALA A 15 2.05 0.68 10.95
N LYS A 16 0.90 1.33 11.08
CA LYS A 16 0.05 1.26 12.27
C LYS A 16 -1.04 0.22 12.07
N GLY A 17 -0.93 -0.89 12.79
CA GLY A 17 -1.88 -2.00 12.75
C GLY A 17 -2.98 -1.92 13.81
N PRO A 18 -3.75 -3.02 13.98
CA PRO A 18 -4.78 -3.14 15.01
C PRO A 18 -4.29 -2.77 16.42
N GLY A 19 -5.19 -2.23 17.25
CA GLY A 19 -4.84 -1.79 18.61
C GLY A 19 -3.89 -0.59 18.66
N SER A 20 -3.71 0.14 17.55
CA SER A 20 -2.77 1.26 17.41
C SER A 20 -1.29 0.87 17.57
N SER A 21 -0.95 -0.41 17.43
CA SER A 21 0.44 -0.87 17.48
C SER A 21 1.17 -0.54 16.18
N TRP A 22 2.41 -0.06 16.29
CA TRP A 22 3.28 0.16 15.15
C TRP A 22 4.16 -1.07 14.92
N PHE A 23 4.40 -1.41 13.67
CA PHE A 23 5.36 -2.44 13.28
C PHE A 23 6.13 -2.01 12.04
N HIS A 24 7.38 -2.46 11.93
CA HIS A 24 8.17 -2.29 10.72
C HIS A 24 7.49 -3.00 9.54
N VAL A 25 7.55 -2.42 8.35
CA VAL A 25 7.16 -3.05 7.10
C VAL A 25 8.36 -3.08 6.16
N SER A 26 8.59 -4.24 5.56
CA SER A 26 9.74 -4.50 4.69
C SER A 26 9.33 -4.71 3.22
N ASP A 27 8.06 -5.06 3.00
CA ASP A 27 7.57 -5.50 1.70
C ASP A 27 6.27 -4.77 1.34
N VAL A 28 6.12 -4.45 0.06
CA VAL A 28 4.87 -3.99 -0.53
C VAL A 28 4.45 -4.89 -1.68
N THR A 29 3.17 -5.26 -1.73
CA THR A 29 2.56 -5.97 -2.85
C THR A 29 1.41 -5.15 -3.41
N VAL A 30 1.38 -4.95 -4.73
CA VAL A 30 0.36 -4.18 -5.45
C VAL A 30 -0.26 -5.05 -6.54
N TYR A 31 -1.59 -5.15 -6.58
CA TYR A 31 -2.30 -5.95 -7.57
C TYR A 31 -3.70 -5.40 -7.86
N PHE A 32 -4.27 -5.72 -9.03
CA PHE A 32 -5.61 -5.28 -9.42
C PHE A 32 -6.56 -6.48 -9.54
N ASP A 33 -7.46 -6.65 -8.57
CA ASP A 33 -8.37 -7.81 -8.48
C ASP A 33 -9.61 -7.47 -7.62
N HIS A 34 -10.44 -8.48 -7.35
CA HIS A 34 -11.64 -8.35 -6.53
C HIS A 34 -11.25 -8.01 -5.08
N PRO A 35 -11.89 -6.99 -4.47
CA PRO A 35 -11.68 -6.67 -3.08
C PRO A 35 -12.31 -7.71 -2.15
N VAL A 36 -11.85 -7.72 -0.90
CA VAL A 36 -12.49 -8.44 0.20
C VAL A 36 -13.55 -7.58 0.88
N HIS A 37 -13.32 -6.27 1.01
CA HIS A 37 -14.17 -5.36 1.80
C HIS A 37 -14.72 -4.16 1.01
N ALA A 38 -14.00 -3.59 0.05
CA ALA A 38 -14.51 -2.50 -0.76
C ALA A 38 -15.71 -2.94 -1.61
N MET A 39 -16.67 -2.03 -1.85
CA MET A 39 -17.91 -2.32 -2.58
C MET A 39 -17.77 -2.16 -4.11
N ALA A 40 -16.54 -2.08 -4.63
CA ALA A 40 -16.27 -2.02 -6.06
C ALA A 40 -16.09 -3.44 -6.63
N GLU A 41 -16.36 -3.64 -7.93
CA GLU A 41 -16.15 -4.95 -8.58
C GLU A 41 -14.66 -5.34 -8.61
N HIS A 42 -13.78 -4.37 -8.87
CA HIS A 42 -12.32 -4.51 -8.82
C HIS A 42 -11.68 -3.31 -8.13
N THR A 43 -10.57 -3.57 -7.45
CA THR A 43 -9.76 -2.57 -6.75
C THR A 43 -8.29 -2.74 -7.09
N LEU A 44 -7.54 -1.64 -7.00
CA LEU A 44 -6.12 -1.71 -6.73
C LEU A 44 -5.95 -2.04 -5.25
N ASN A 45 -5.32 -3.17 -4.97
CA ASN A 45 -5.03 -3.62 -3.63
C ASN A 45 -3.54 -3.38 -3.35
N ILE A 46 -3.23 -2.88 -2.15
CA ILE A 46 -1.87 -2.63 -1.68
C ILE A 46 -1.73 -3.28 -0.31
N ASP A 47 -0.77 -4.18 -0.17
CA ASP A 47 -0.41 -4.81 1.09
C ASP A 47 0.99 -4.38 1.51
N PHE A 48 1.11 -3.67 2.63
CA PHE A 48 2.37 -3.46 3.34
C PHE A 48 2.54 -4.56 4.38
N THR A 49 3.66 -5.29 4.38
CA THR A 49 3.82 -6.48 5.22
C THR A 49 5.18 -6.57 5.90
N ASP A 50 5.23 -7.33 6.99
CA ASP A 50 6.46 -7.87 7.60
C ASP A 50 6.36 -9.41 7.58
N PRO A 51 6.87 -10.07 6.52
CA PRO A 51 6.75 -11.51 6.37
C PRO A 51 7.39 -12.30 7.53
N SER A 52 8.37 -11.72 8.23
CA SER A 52 9.05 -12.37 9.36
C SER A 52 8.15 -12.53 10.60
N LYS A 53 7.10 -11.71 10.72
CA LYS A 53 6.13 -11.73 11.82
C LYS A 53 4.84 -12.49 11.47
N GLY A 54 4.81 -13.16 10.32
CA GLY A 54 3.69 -13.97 9.87
C GLY A 54 2.59 -13.17 9.15
N PRO A 55 1.54 -13.85 8.65
CA PRO A 55 0.61 -13.30 7.67
C PRO A 55 -0.27 -12.15 8.19
N SER A 56 -0.40 -12.02 9.51
CA SER A 56 -1.20 -10.96 10.14
C SER A 56 -0.44 -9.64 10.32
N ALA A 57 0.88 -9.63 10.13
CA ALA A 57 1.69 -8.42 10.19
C ALA A 57 1.58 -7.65 8.86
N ARG A 58 0.38 -7.12 8.58
CA ARG A 58 0.08 -6.41 7.34
C ARG A 58 -0.89 -5.25 7.53
N VAL A 59 -0.78 -4.24 6.68
CA VAL A 59 -1.80 -3.22 6.43
C VAL A 59 -2.21 -3.33 4.98
N ALA A 60 -3.50 -3.62 4.76
CA ALA A 60 -4.10 -3.78 3.45
C ALA A 60 -4.93 -2.54 3.09
N LEU A 61 -4.82 -2.08 1.84
CA LEU A 61 -5.68 -1.06 1.26
C LEU A 61 -6.37 -1.63 0.03
N GLU A 62 -7.65 -1.31 -0.13
CA GLU A 62 -8.44 -1.64 -1.31
C GLU A 62 -9.01 -0.35 -1.89
N LEU A 63 -8.55 0.05 -3.07
CA LEU A 63 -8.86 1.35 -3.67
C LEU A 63 -9.51 1.17 -5.03
N THR A 64 -10.47 2.02 -5.38
CA THR A 64 -10.89 2.14 -6.79
C THR A 64 -9.70 2.58 -7.64
N ALA A 65 -9.74 2.28 -8.95
CA ALA A 65 -8.68 2.74 -9.87
C ALA A 65 -8.54 4.28 -9.90
N GLU A 66 -9.62 5.01 -9.66
CA GLU A 66 -9.59 6.47 -9.52
C GLU A 66 -8.86 6.89 -8.24
N SER A 67 -9.30 6.39 -7.07
CA SER A 67 -8.67 6.71 -5.78
C SER A 67 -7.20 6.33 -5.72
N ALA A 68 -6.82 5.21 -6.36
CA ALA A 68 -5.43 4.81 -6.50
C ALA A 68 -4.58 5.83 -7.27
N ARG A 69 -5.09 6.37 -8.39
CA ARG A 69 -4.39 7.42 -9.14
C ARG A 69 -4.30 8.72 -8.33
N THR A 70 -5.35 9.06 -7.60
CA THR A 70 -5.36 10.20 -6.68
C THR A 70 -4.31 10.05 -5.58
N LEU A 71 -4.18 8.85 -4.99
CA LEU A 71 -3.14 8.55 -4.00
C LEU A 71 -1.74 8.75 -4.58
N VAL A 72 -1.46 8.23 -5.77
CA VAL A 72 -0.15 8.41 -6.44
C VAL A 72 0.14 9.89 -6.67
N ALA A 73 -0.82 10.66 -7.15
CA ALA A 73 -0.65 12.10 -7.34
C ALA A 73 -0.35 12.82 -6.01
N ALA A 74 -1.08 12.51 -4.95
CA ALA A 74 -0.87 13.09 -3.63
C ALA A 74 0.51 12.74 -3.04
N ILE A 75 0.99 11.51 -3.24
CA ILE A 75 2.35 11.08 -2.82
C ILE A 75 3.40 11.92 -3.54
N GLN A 76 3.29 12.04 -4.87
CA GLN A 76 4.26 12.81 -5.66
C GLN A 76 4.24 14.30 -5.29
N GLU A 77 3.06 14.87 -5.07
CA GLU A 77 2.91 16.26 -4.61
C GLU A 77 3.56 16.48 -3.24
N ALA A 78 3.33 15.58 -2.28
CA ALA A 78 3.91 15.68 -0.95
C ALA A 78 5.46 15.61 -0.98
N LEU A 79 6.03 14.74 -1.82
CA LEU A 79 7.48 14.63 -2.00
C LEU A 79 8.08 15.88 -2.68
N ALA A 80 7.35 16.48 -3.63
CA ALA A 80 7.78 17.71 -4.30
C ALA A 80 7.65 18.96 -3.42
N ALA A 81 6.77 18.95 -2.42
CA ALA A 81 6.50 20.09 -1.55
C ALA A 81 7.56 20.31 -0.46
N VAL A 82 8.46 19.34 -0.22
CA VAL A 82 9.49 19.43 0.81
C VAL A 82 10.87 19.74 0.22
N PRO A 83 11.79 20.39 0.98
CA PRO A 83 13.14 20.64 0.50
C PRO A 83 13.87 19.36 0.07
N PRO A 84 14.61 19.35 -1.06
CA PRO A 84 15.30 18.15 -1.55
C PRO A 84 16.27 17.51 -0.54
N ALA A 85 16.82 18.30 0.38
CA ALA A 85 17.71 17.79 1.44
C ALA A 85 17.03 16.82 2.42
N LEU A 86 15.69 16.76 2.44
CA LEU A 86 14.92 15.82 3.28
C LEU A 86 14.51 14.54 2.55
N THR A 87 14.65 14.49 1.22
CA THR A 87 14.23 13.38 0.36
C THR A 87 15.37 12.76 -0.44
N ALA A 88 16.60 13.25 -0.24
CA ALA A 88 17.83 12.78 -0.87
C ALA A 88 18.42 11.53 -0.18
#